data_AF-R5VAI5-F1
#
_entry.id   AF-R5VAI5-F1
#
_cell.length_a   1.000
_cell.length_b   1.000
_cell.length_c   1.000
_cell.angle_alpha   90.00
_cell.angle_beta   90.00
_cell.angle_gamma   90.00
#
_symmetry.space_group_name_H-M   'P 1'
#
loop_
_entity.id
_entity.type
_entity.pdbx_description
1 polymer ?
#
loop_
_entity_poly.entity_id
_entity_poly.type
_entity_poly.pdbx_seq_one_letter_code
_entity_poly.pdbx_strand_id
1 'polypeptide(L)'
;MEIINRKAVISKEETNKTISGTRLIPYYFSLDGKQSVFICNLVIQSDSRQARTDMANTLKSLRRNHYQFYKGKGHYETPDELIDHVSGKKLTLVSDGHFFQYPPGRESATFIGHIKETSEEFLFRIYDREYFLYLLKRLRTVKKESAQGQINIKS
;
A
#
# COMPACT_ATOMS: atom_id res chain seq x y z
N MET A 1 3.51 10.08 -21.71
CA MET A 1 3.37 8.87 -20.87
C MET A 1 2.66 7.85 -21.74
N GLU A 2 3.35 6.82 -22.21
CA GLU A 2 2.71 5.77 -23.02
C GLU A 2 1.74 4.98 -22.13
N ILE A 3 0.52 4.74 -22.62
CA ILE A 3 -0.46 3.91 -21.93
C ILE A 3 -0.01 2.46 -22.11
N ILE A 4 0.80 1.97 -21.17
CA ILE A 4 1.24 0.57 -21.15
C ILE A 4 0.02 -0.29 -20.80
N ASN A 5 -0.56 -0.96 -21.80
CA ASN A 5 -1.60 -1.98 -21.60
C ASN A 5 -0.98 -3.25 -21.02
N ARG A 6 -0.77 -3.27 -19.71
CA ARG A 6 -0.29 -4.46 -18.99
C ARG A 6 -1.41 -5.49 -18.90
N LYS A 7 -1.21 -6.67 -19.50
CA LYS A 7 -2.18 -7.77 -19.35
C LYS A 7 -1.96 -8.41 -18.00
N ALA A 8 -2.92 -8.24 -17.10
CA ALA A 8 -2.84 -8.78 -15.76
C ALA A 8 -3.83 -9.94 -15.55
N VAL A 9 -3.37 -11.00 -14.90
CA VAL A 9 -4.21 -12.11 -14.45
C VAL A 9 -4.32 -12.02 -12.94
N ILE A 10 -5.55 -12.03 -12.41
CA ILE A 10 -5.80 -12.12 -10.96
C ILE A 10 -5.99 -13.58 -10.59
N SER A 11 -5.32 -14.03 -9.55
CA SER A 11 -5.49 -15.37 -8.97
C SER A 11 -5.72 -15.28 -7.47
N LYS A 12 -6.35 -16.32 -6.91
CA LYS A 12 -6.56 -16.47 -5.47
C LYS A 12 -6.14 -17.89 -5.06
N GLU A 13 -5.59 -18.04 -3.87
CA GLU A 13 -5.30 -19.36 -3.31
C GLU A 13 -6.44 -19.78 -2.38
N GLU A 14 -7.02 -20.94 -2.60
CA GLU A 14 -8.01 -21.48 -1.65
C GLU A 14 -7.29 -22.23 -0.54
N THR A 15 -6.89 -21.49 0.50
CA THR A 15 -6.35 -22.11 1.70
C THR A 15 -7.50 -22.62 2.59
N ASN A 16 -7.51 -23.92 2.89
CA ASN A 16 -8.40 -24.55 3.88
C ASN A 16 -8.01 -24.22 5.34
N LYS A 17 -7.02 -23.34 5.55
CA LYS A 17 -6.53 -22.96 6.87
C LYS A 17 -7.45 -21.90 7.48
N THR A 18 -8.29 -22.36 8.40
CA THR A 18 -9.06 -21.49 9.30
C THR A 18 -8.20 -21.22 10.52
N ILE A 19 -7.84 -19.97 10.77
CA ILE A 19 -7.20 -19.56 12.03
C ILE A 19 -8.30 -18.99 12.92
N SER A 20 -8.65 -19.69 14.00
CA SER A 20 -9.63 -19.22 14.99
C SER A 20 -10.97 -18.75 14.38
N GLY A 21 -11.55 -19.53 13.45
CA GLY A 21 -12.81 -19.19 12.76
C GLY A 21 -12.68 -18.16 11.63
N THR A 22 -11.48 -17.61 11.39
CA THR A 22 -11.21 -16.68 10.28
C THR A 22 -10.67 -17.45 9.07
N ARG A 23 -11.32 -17.31 7.92
CA ARG A 23 -10.81 -17.82 6.64
C ARG A 23 -10.04 -16.73 5.92
N LEU A 24 -8.78 -16.98 5.61
CA LEU A 24 -7.94 -16.10 4.79
C LEU A 24 -7.90 -16.64 3.37
N ILE A 25 -8.02 -15.76 2.38
CA ILE A 25 -7.84 -16.10 0.96
C ILE A 25 -6.85 -15.08 0.39
N PRO A 26 -5.58 -15.46 0.17
CA PRO A 26 -4.59 -14.55 -0.42
C PRO A 26 -4.90 -14.33 -1.91
N TYR A 27 -4.82 -13.09 -2.34
CA TYR A 27 -4.96 -12.69 -3.74
C TYR A 27 -3.62 -12.27 -4.31
N TYR A 28 -3.42 -12.60 -5.59
CA TYR A 28 -2.21 -12.30 -6.34
C TYR A 28 -2.58 -11.75 -7.72
N PHE A 29 -1.61 -11.10 -8.37
CA PHE A 29 -1.67 -10.83 -9.80
C PHE A 29 -0.35 -11.13 -10.49
N SER A 30 -0.40 -11.52 -11.75
CA SER A 30 0.75 -11.59 -12.64
C SER A 30 0.59 -10.61 -13.79
N LEU A 31 1.70 -10.04 -14.25
CA LEU A 31 1.73 -9.16 -15.43
C LEU A 31 2.46 -9.86 -16.57
N ASP A 32 1.81 -9.95 -17.73
CA ASP A 32 2.41 -10.50 -18.96
C ASP A 32 3.05 -11.89 -18.77
N GLY A 33 2.41 -12.75 -17.97
CA GLY A 33 2.88 -14.10 -17.68
C GLY A 33 4.08 -14.19 -16.72
N LYS A 34 4.51 -13.07 -16.13
CA LYS A 34 5.57 -13.04 -15.11
C LYS A 34 5.09 -13.67 -13.79
N GLN A 35 6.02 -13.80 -12.85
CA GLN A 35 5.74 -14.31 -11.51
C GLN A 35 4.58 -13.54 -10.85
N SER A 36 3.69 -14.29 -10.19
CA SER A 36 2.59 -13.74 -9.41
C SER A 36 3.09 -12.99 -8.20
N VAL A 37 2.49 -11.83 -7.94
CA VAL A 37 2.83 -10.90 -6.87
C VAL A 37 1.64 -10.75 -5.94
N PHE A 38 1.90 -10.80 -4.63
CA PHE A 38 0.85 -10.77 -3.61
C PHE A 38 0.18 -9.39 -3.52
N ILE A 39 -1.15 -9.39 -3.49
CA ILE A 39 -1.98 -8.18 -3.34
C ILE A 39 -2.26 -7.92 -1.86
N CYS A 40 -3.21 -8.69 -1.33
CA CYS A 40 -3.66 -8.66 0.05
C CYS A 40 -4.48 -9.92 0.34
N ASN A 41 -4.77 -10.17 1.62
CA ASN A 41 -5.67 -11.24 2.03
C ASN A 41 -7.11 -10.74 2.03
N LEU A 42 -8.02 -11.49 1.42
CA LEU A 42 -9.43 -11.39 1.77
C LEU A 42 -9.63 -12.12 3.09
N VAL A 43 -9.99 -11.36 4.13
CA VAL A 43 -10.25 -11.88 5.48
C VAL A 43 -11.75 -12.10 5.63
N ILE A 44 -12.19 -13.36 5.65
CA ILE A 44 -13.60 -13.72 5.81
C ILE A 44 -13.84 -14.14 7.26
N GLN A 45 -14.52 -13.26 8.00
CA GLN A 45 -15.06 -13.48 9.35
C GLN A 45 -16.60 -13.40 9.31
N SER A 46 -17.23 -12.86 10.36
CA SER A 46 -18.68 -12.64 10.44
C SER A 46 -19.19 -11.64 9.37
N ASP A 47 -18.46 -10.56 9.09
CA ASP A 47 -18.81 -9.60 8.04
C ASP A 47 -18.09 -9.90 6.71
N SER A 48 -18.64 -10.87 5.98
CA SER A 48 -18.15 -11.22 4.64
C SER A 48 -18.45 -10.17 3.56
N ARG A 49 -19.40 -9.24 3.79
CA ARG A 49 -19.80 -8.26 2.76
C ARG A 49 -18.83 -7.09 2.72
N GLN A 50 -18.45 -6.55 3.87
CA GLN A 50 -17.47 -5.46 3.92
C GLN A 50 -16.12 -5.92 3.37
N ALA A 51 -15.63 -7.09 3.81
CA ALA A 51 -14.36 -7.64 3.33
C ALA A 51 -14.31 -7.82 1.80
N ARG A 52 -15.42 -8.26 1.18
CA ARG A 52 -15.53 -8.37 -0.29
C ARG A 52 -15.55 -7.00 -0.96
N THR A 53 -16.21 -6.02 -0.36
CA THR A 53 -16.23 -4.63 -0.86
C THR A 53 -14.83 -4.02 -0.83
N ASP A 54 -14.09 -4.19 0.27
CA ASP A 54 -12.72 -3.68 0.41
C ASP A 54 -11.76 -4.34 -0.59
N MET A 55 -11.88 -5.66 -0.77
CA MET A 55 -11.13 -6.38 -1.80
C MET A 55 -11.48 -5.87 -3.21
N ALA A 56 -12.76 -5.68 -3.53
CA ALA A 56 -13.18 -5.15 -4.82
C ALA A 56 -12.61 -3.73 -5.06
N ASN A 57 -12.59 -2.88 -4.05
CA ASN A 57 -12.00 -1.53 -4.13
C ASN A 57 -10.48 -1.60 -4.34
N THR A 58 -9.79 -2.51 -3.65
CA THR A 58 -8.35 -2.76 -3.85
C THR A 58 -8.07 -3.18 -5.30
N LEU A 59 -8.83 -4.13 -5.84
CA LEU A 59 -8.68 -4.59 -7.22
C LEU A 59 -9.03 -3.51 -8.25
N LYS A 60 -10.01 -2.64 -7.97
CA LYS A 60 -10.31 -1.48 -8.81
C LYS A 60 -9.17 -0.46 -8.78
N SER A 61 -8.60 -0.17 -7.62
CA SER A 61 -7.46 0.73 -7.47
C SER A 61 -6.23 0.22 -8.23
N LEU A 62 -5.92 -1.08 -8.13
CA LEU A 62 -4.86 -1.72 -8.93
C LEU A 62 -5.05 -1.49 -10.44
N ARG A 63 -6.25 -1.78 -10.95
CA ARG A 63 -6.57 -1.62 -12.38
C ARG A 63 -6.45 -0.17 -12.82
N ARG A 64 -7.01 0.77 -12.05
CA ARG A 64 -6.98 2.20 -12.34
C ARG A 64 -5.56 2.75 -12.38
N ASN A 65 -4.67 2.21 -11.56
CA ASN A 65 -3.27 2.62 -11.47
C ASN A 65 -2.32 1.71 -12.27
N HIS A 66 -2.84 1.01 -13.29
CA HIS A 66 -2.06 0.16 -14.19
C HIS A 66 -1.12 -0.82 -13.48
N TYR A 67 -1.59 -1.38 -12.37
CA TYR A 67 -0.86 -2.33 -11.53
C TYR A 67 0.48 -1.81 -10.99
N GLN A 68 0.71 -0.48 -10.98
CA GLN A 68 1.90 0.12 -10.38
C GLN A 68 1.80 0.15 -8.85
N PHE A 69 0.60 0.42 -8.34
CA PHE A 69 0.29 0.42 -6.92
C PHE A 69 -1.22 0.25 -6.69
N TYR A 70 -1.62 0.06 -5.44
CA TYR A 70 -3.01 0.31 -5.02
C TYR A 70 -3.06 1.26 -3.82
N LYS A 71 -4.17 1.99 -3.72
CA LYS A 71 -4.57 2.77 -2.54
C LYS A 71 -5.24 1.87 -1.52
N GLY A 72 -4.70 1.82 -0.31
CA GLY A 72 -5.33 1.18 0.85
C GLY A 72 -6.20 2.19 1.61
N LYS A 73 -5.77 2.53 2.82
CA LYS A 73 -6.43 3.55 3.66
C LYS A 73 -6.01 4.97 3.29
N GLY A 74 -6.85 5.93 3.68
CA GLY A 74 -6.57 7.37 3.55
C GLY A 74 -7.38 8.07 2.47
N HIS A 75 -7.31 9.41 2.50
CA HIS A 75 -8.09 10.26 1.60
C HIS A 75 -7.49 10.32 0.18
N TYR A 76 -6.17 10.44 0.08
CA TYR A 76 -5.43 10.66 -1.18
C TYR A 76 -5.55 9.50 -2.17
N GLU A 77 -5.83 9.80 -3.44
CA GLU A 77 -6.00 8.80 -4.50
C GLU A 77 -4.66 8.22 -4.96
N THR A 78 -3.60 9.03 -4.95
CA THR A 78 -2.24 8.62 -5.36
C THR A 78 -1.17 9.08 -4.36
N PRO A 79 -0.02 8.38 -4.31
CA PRO A 79 1.16 8.85 -3.59
C PRO A 79 1.61 10.26 -4.05
N ASP A 80 1.47 10.58 -5.33
CA ASP A 80 1.80 11.89 -5.89
C ASP A 80 0.97 13.00 -5.25
N GLU A 81 -0.34 12.82 -5.19
CA GLU A 81 -1.28 13.77 -4.60
C GLU A 81 -0.97 14.02 -3.12
N LEU A 82 -0.69 12.96 -2.36
CA LEU A 82 -0.24 13.07 -0.98
C LEU A 82 1.03 13.91 -0.85
N ILE A 83 2.05 13.61 -1.68
CA ILE A 83 3.34 14.31 -1.61
C ILE A 83 3.18 15.78 -2.00
N ASP A 84 2.39 16.09 -3.03
CA ASP A 84 2.09 17.46 -3.44
C ASP A 84 1.37 18.24 -2.34
N HIS A 85 0.38 17.61 -1.70
CA HIS A 85 -0.33 18.22 -0.58
C HIS A 85 0.61 18.56 0.59
N VAL A 86 1.40 17.58 1.02
CA VAL A 86 2.34 17.72 2.14
C VAL A 86 3.41 18.76 1.82
N SER A 87 3.97 18.72 0.62
CA SER A 87 4.99 19.67 0.19
C SER A 87 4.43 21.10 0.09
N GLY A 88 3.26 21.27 -0.53
CA GLY A 88 2.63 22.58 -0.73
C GLY A 88 2.22 23.25 0.58
N LYS A 89 1.77 22.46 1.55
CA LYS A 89 1.38 22.94 2.89
C LYS A 89 2.51 22.87 3.93
N LYS A 90 3.71 22.41 3.55
CA LYS A 90 4.88 22.24 4.44
C LYS A 90 4.58 21.36 5.66
N LEU A 91 3.80 20.29 5.47
CA LEU A 91 3.43 19.34 6.51
C LEU A 91 4.51 18.29 6.75
N THR A 92 4.35 17.51 7.81
CA THR A 92 5.28 16.46 8.22
C THR A 92 4.65 15.08 8.07
N LEU A 93 5.27 14.22 7.27
CA LEU A 93 4.92 12.80 7.26
C LEU A 93 5.52 12.10 8.48
N VAL A 94 4.77 11.19 9.08
CA VAL A 94 5.21 10.37 10.22
C VAL A 94 4.95 8.89 9.92
N SER A 95 5.91 8.04 10.23
CA SER A 95 5.74 6.58 10.21
C SER A 95 5.88 5.98 11.61
N ASP A 96 5.05 4.98 11.90
CA ASP A 96 5.11 4.16 13.12
C ASP A 96 6.23 3.10 13.01
N GLY A 97 7.44 3.57 12.74
CA GLY A 97 8.59 2.75 12.35
C GLY A 97 9.16 3.22 11.02
N HIS A 98 9.16 2.33 10.01
CA HIS A 98 9.63 2.65 8.67
C HIS A 98 8.48 3.07 7.75
N PHE A 99 8.70 4.13 6.96
CA PHE A 99 7.76 4.54 5.90
C PHE A 99 7.49 3.45 4.88
N PHE A 100 8.49 2.62 4.58
CA PHE A 100 8.38 1.53 3.64
C PHE A 100 8.58 0.20 4.33
N GLN A 101 7.53 -0.62 4.33
CA GLN A 101 7.54 -1.99 4.83
C GLN A 101 7.56 -2.96 3.64
N TYR A 102 8.38 -4.00 3.73
CA TYR A 102 8.57 -4.96 2.65
C TYR A 102 8.08 -6.35 3.07
N PRO A 103 7.33 -7.05 2.20
CA PRO A 103 7.09 -8.49 2.38
C PRO A 103 8.41 -9.27 2.26
N PRO A 104 8.48 -10.53 2.74
CA PRO A 104 9.70 -11.33 2.71
C PRO A 104 10.35 -11.46 1.32
N GLY A 105 9.52 -11.57 0.26
CA GLY A 105 10.00 -11.64 -1.13
C GLY A 105 10.40 -10.29 -1.73
N ARG A 106 10.16 -9.19 -1.01
CA ARG A 106 10.40 -7.79 -1.44
C ARG A 106 9.78 -7.48 -2.81
N GLU A 107 8.70 -8.17 -3.15
CA GLU A 107 7.97 -8.02 -4.41
C GLU A 107 7.11 -6.76 -4.46
N SER A 108 6.97 -6.07 -3.33
CA SER A 108 6.28 -4.79 -3.22
C SER A 108 6.86 -3.95 -2.06
N ALA A 109 6.51 -2.67 -2.01
CA ALA A 109 6.77 -1.79 -0.88
C ALA A 109 5.45 -1.21 -0.38
N THR A 110 5.15 -1.37 0.91
CA THR A 110 4.00 -0.72 1.56
C THR A 110 4.45 0.62 2.11
N PHE A 111 3.99 1.71 1.50
CA PHE A 111 4.16 3.08 1.95
C PHE A 111 3.02 3.44 2.91
N ILE A 112 3.32 3.63 4.19
CA ILE A 112 2.30 3.82 5.23
C ILE A 112 2.76 4.85 6.27
N GLY A 113 1.81 5.62 6.76
CA GLY A 113 2.03 6.58 7.82
C GLY A 113 0.82 7.47 8.04
N HIS A 114 1.06 8.60 8.69
CA HIS A 114 0.09 9.67 8.87
C HIS A 114 0.75 11.05 8.70
N ILE A 115 -0.07 12.07 8.49
CA ILE A 115 0.36 13.48 8.51
C ILE A 115 0.31 13.96 9.96
N LYS A 116 1.43 14.47 10.49
CA LYS A 116 1.55 14.88 11.90
C LYS A 116 0.51 15.92 12.30
N GLU A 117 0.30 16.90 11.43
CA GLU A 117 -0.50 18.08 11.74
C GLU A 117 -2.01 17.81 11.66
N THR A 118 -2.45 16.82 10.89
CA THR A 118 -3.89 16.54 10.66
C THR A 118 -4.31 15.15 11.12
N SER A 119 -3.36 14.30 11.50
CA SER A 119 -3.57 12.87 11.79
C SER A 119 -4.17 12.07 10.63
N GLU A 120 -4.16 12.63 9.41
CA GLU A 120 -4.65 11.93 8.23
C GLU A 120 -3.73 10.77 7.90
N GLU A 121 -4.28 9.56 7.94
CA GLU A 121 -3.56 8.34 7.60
C GLU A 121 -3.50 8.12 6.09
N PHE A 122 -2.48 7.40 5.65
CA PHE A 122 -2.36 6.94 4.27
C PHE A 122 -1.73 5.55 4.20
N LEU A 123 -2.10 4.78 3.17
CA LEU A 123 -1.45 3.52 2.82
C LEU A 123 -1.49 3.31 1.31
N PHE A 124 -0.33 3.03 0.74
CA PHE A 124 -0.18 2.58 -0.64
C PHE A 124 0.70 1.35 -0.69
N ARG A 125 0.33 0.36 -1.51
CA ARG A 125 1.23 -0.77 -1.81
C ARG A 125 1.73 -0.63 -3.24
N ILE A 126 3.04 -0.51 -3.39
CA ILE A 126 3.73 -0.20 -4.64
C ILE A 126 4.41 -1.47 -5.17
N TYR A 127 4.14 -1.80 -6.42
CA TYR A 127 4.69 -2.98 -7.12
C TYR A 127 5.71 -2.59 -8.19
N ASP A 128 5.53 -1.42 -8.78
CA ASP A 128 6.40 -0.95 -9.86
C ASP A 128 7.68 -0.33 -9.30
N ARG A 129 8.83 -0.90 -9.69
CA ARG A 129 10.14 -0.47 -9.21
C ARG A 129 10.51 0.92 -9.68
N GLU A 130 10.19 1.31 -10.91
CA GLU A 130 10.54 2.63 -11.44
C GLU A 130 9.72 3.71 -10.74
N TYR A 131 8.42 3.44 -10.56
CA TYR A 131 7.53 4.31 -9.80
C TYR A 131 7.98 4.43 -8.34
N PHE A 132 8.41 3.33 -7.70
CA PHE A 132 8.96 3.38 -6.35
C PHE A 132 10.21 4.28 -6.26
N LEU A 133 11.17 4.13 -7.18
CA LEU A 133 12.37 4.97 -7.22
C LEU A 133 12.04 6.45 -7.46
N TYR A 134 11.03 6.72 -8.27
CA TYR A 134 10.50 8.06 -8.49
C TYR A 134 9.93 8.65 -7.20
N LEU A 135 9.11 7.89 -6.44
CA LEU A 135 8.58 8.33 -5.16
C LEU A 135 9.69 8.60 -4.14
N LEU A 136 10.75 7.79 -4.09
CA LEU A 136 11.90 8.07 -3.22
C LEU A 136 12.57 9.41 -3.52
N LYS A 137 12.66 9.81 -4.80
CA LYS A 137 13.17 11.13 -5.19
C LYS A 137 12.24 12.24 -4.71
N ARG A 138 10.94 12.10 -4.96
CA ARG A 138 9.93 13.07 -4.53
C ARG A 138 9.89 13.25 -3.02
N LEU A 139 9.98 12.15 -2.27
CA LEU A 139 9.96 12.20 -0.82
C LEU A 139 11.15 12.97 -0.22
N ARG A 140 12.21 13.28 -0.98
CA ARG A 140 13.30 14.15 -0.49
C ARG A 140 12.84 15.59 -0.27
N THR A 141 11.74 16.02 -0.88
CA THR A 141 11.23 17.40 -0.76
C THR A 141 10.32 17.62 0.44
N VAL A 142 9.89 16.54 1.12
CA VAL A 142 8.96 16.62 2.25
C VAL A 142 9.65 16.33 3.59
N LYS A 143 9.18 17.00 4.65
CA LYS A 143 9.63 16.72 6.02
C LYS A 143 9.09 15.36 6.48
N LYS A 144 9.95 14.57 7.12
CA LYS A 144 9.65 13.20 7.56
C LYS A 144 10.16 12.99 8.98
N GLU A 145 9.37 12.33 9.80
CA GLU A 145 9.72 11.89 11.14
C GLU A 145 9.42 10.39 11.30
N SER A 146 10.23 9.68 12.07
CA SER A 146 10.00 8.28 12.42
C SER A 146 9.75 8.17 13.92
N ALA A 147 8.69 7.48 14.32
CA ALA A 147 8.31 7.31 15.73
C ALA A 147 9.40 6.61 16.59
N GLN A 148 10.43 6.01 15.97
CA GLN A 148 11.59 5.42 16.66
C GLN A 148 12.42 6.44 17.46
N GLY A 149 12.19 7.75 17.34
CA GLY A 149 12.96 8.80 18.02
C GLY A 149 12.44 9.29 19.39
N GLN A 150 11.42 8.66 20.00
CA GLN A 150 10.80 9.16 21.24
C GLN A 150 10.87 8.21 22.46
N ILE A 151 11.72 7.18 22.44
CA ILE A 151 12.12 6.49 23.68
C ILE A 151 13.34 7.20 24.29
N ASN A 152 13.13 8.43 24.77
CA ASN A 152 13.98 8.99 25.82
C ASN A 152 13.62 8.26 27.12
N ILE A 153 14.26 7.13 27.37
CA ILE A 153 14.31 6.54 28.70
C ILE A 153 15.07 7.55 29.57
N LYS A 154 14.34 8.39 30.31
CA LYS A 154 14.93 9.12 31.43
C LYS A 154 15.40 8.07 32.42
N SER A 155 16.73 7.98 32.60
CA SER A 155 17.37 7.30 33.72
C SER A 155 17.10 8.03 35.03
#